data_AF-A0A7Y4I2G8-F1
#
_entry.id   AF-A0A7Y4I2G8-F1
#
_cell.length_a   1.000
_cell.length_b   1.000
_cell.length_c   1.000
_cell.angle_alpha   90.00
_cell.angle_beta   90.00
_cell.angle_gamma   90.00
#
_symmetry.space_group_name_H-M   'P 1'
#
loop_
_entity.id
_entity.type
_entity.pdbx_description
1 polymer ?
#
loop_
_entity_poly.entity_id
_entity_poly.type
_entity_poly.pdbx_seq_one_letter_code
_entity_poly.pdbx_strand_id
1 'polypeptide(L)'
;MPWWTWIVIWVALLALTLLVLAALGYYLFRKVKALLKEVEHAGEVFDRSTTPAASPDEAVREFVPAVFRDPADVRDERAVGKALRVAKRRERRVHRRVNRSQPVSLRDLPHV
;
A
#
# COMPACT_ATOMS: atom_id res chain seq x y z
N MET A 1 -44.40 -29.50 -16.33
CA MET A 1 -43.05 -29.99 -15.97
C MET A 1 -42.01 -28.99 -16.47
N PRO A 2 -41.63 -27.98 -15.67
CA PRO A 2 -40.83 -26.86 -16.14
C PRO A 2 -39.35 -27.24 -16.19
N TRP A 3 -38.94 -27.87 -17.30
CA TRP A 3 -37.53 -28.18 -17.63
C TRP A 3 -36.63 -26.93 -17.55
N TRP A 4 -37.21 -25.75 -17.73
CA TRP A 4 -36.51 -24.45 -17.79
C TRP A 4 -35.87 -24.06 -16.47
N THR A 5 -36.42 -24.52 -15.35
CA THR A 5 -35.94 -24.20 -14.01
C THR A 5 -34.48 -24.62 -13.83
N TRP A 6 -34.08 -25.74 -14.43
CA TRP A 6 -32.69 -26.24 -14.39
C TRP A 6 -31.72 -25.27 -15.05
N ILE A 7 -32.05 -24.76 -16.25
CA ILE A 7 -31.22 -23.81 -16.98
C ILE A 7 -31.07 -22.50 -16.19
N VAL A 8 -32.16 -22.00 -15.61
CA VAL A 8 -32.12 -20.77 -14.80
C VAL A 8 -31.20 -20.92 -13.59
N ILE A 9 -31.21 -22.09 -12.93
CA ILE A 9 -30.31 -22.38 -11.80
C ILE A 9 -28.85 -22.29 -12.23
N TRP A 10 -28.48 -22.92 -13.35
CA TRP A 10 -27.10 -22.87 -13.87
C TRP A 10 -26.67 -21.46 -14.24
N VAL A 11 -27.53 -20.70 -14.91
CA VAL A 11 -27.23 -19.31 -15.29
C VAL A 11 -27.05 -18.45 -14.04
N ALA A 12 -27.89 -18.61 -13.02
CA ALA A 12 -27.75 -17.88 -11.76
C ALA A 12 -26.45 -18.24 -11.03
N LEU A 13 -26.07 -19.52 -10.99
CA LEU A 13 -24.81 -19.99 -10.42
C LEU A 13 -23.60 -19.40 -11.17
N LEU A 14 -23.62 -19.44 -12.50
CA LEU A 14 -22.57 -18.85 -13.35
C LEU A 14 -22.47 -17.34 -13.15
N ALA A 15 -23.60 -16.63 -13.15
CA ALA A 15 -23.64 -15.20 -12.95
C ALA A 15 -23.10 -14.82 -11.57
N LEU A 16 -23.51 -15.53 -10.51
CA LEU A 16 -23.01 -15.33 -9.15
C LEU A 16 -21.50 -15.54 -9.08
N THR A 17 -21.00 -16.63 -9.66
CA THR A 17 -19.57 -16.96 -9.68
C THR A 17 -18.77 -15.89 -10.42
N LEU A 18 -19.25 -15.46 -11.59
CA LEU A 18 -18.64 -14.40 -12.37
C LEU A 18 -18.62 -13.07 -11.61
N LEU A 19 -19.70 -12.75 -10.89
CA LEU A 19 -19.81 -11.53 -10.08
C LEU A 19 -18.78 -11.54 -8.94
N VAL A 20 -18.61 -12.66 -8.24
CA VAL A 20 -17.59 -12.83 -7.21
C VAL A 20 -16.19 -12.69 -7.80
N LEU A 21 -15.91 -13.34 -8.93
CA LEU A 21 -14.62 -13.24 -9.61
C LEU A 21 -14.33 -11.80 -10.08
N ALA A 22 -15.31 -11.12 -10.65
CA ALA A 22 -15.19 -9.73 -11.06
C ALA A 22 -14.97 -8.80 -9.87
N ALA A 23 -15.65 -9.02 -8.74
CA ALA A 23 -15.46 -8.26 -7.52
C ALA A 23 -14.06 -8.48 -6.93
N LEU A 24 -13.58 -9.73 -6.85
CA LEU A 24 -12.23 -10.06 -6.41
C LEU A 24 -11.19 -9.44 -7.34
N GLY A 25 -11.39 -9.59 -8.65
CA GLY A 25 -10.53 -9.02 -9.68
C GLY A 25 -10.45 -7.50 -9.54
N TYR A 26 -11.59 -6.83 -9.43
CA TYR A 26 -11.65 -5.37 -9.24
C TYR A 26 -10.97 -4.93 -7.94
N TYR A 27 -11.22 -5.63 -6.83
CA TYR A 27 -10.59 -5.34 -5.55
C TYR A 27 -9.07 -5.49 -5.60
N LEU A 28 -8.58 -6.57 -6.21
CA LEU A 28 -7.16 -6.84 -6.38
C LEU A 28 -6.52 -5.83 -7.33
N PHE A 29 -7.17 -5.52 -8.44
CA PHE A 29 -6.70 -4.57 -9.43
C PHE A 29 -6.53 -3.17 -8.83
N ARG A 30 -7.46 -2.73 -7.98
CA ARG A 30 -7.34 -1.46 -7.26
C ARG A 30 -6.12 -1.43 -6.34
N LYS A 31 -5.80 -2.55 -5.67
CA LYS A 31 -4.58 -2.65 -4.84
C LYS A 31 -3.31 -2.69 -5.68
N VAL A 32 -3.30 -3.48 -6.75
CA VAL A 32 -2.16 -3.61 -7.65
C VAL A 32 -1.84 -2.27 -8.30
N LYS A 33 -2.84 -1.48 -8.72
CA LYS A 33 -2.60 -0.11 -9.22
C LYS A 33 -1.97 0.81 -8.17
N ALA A 34 -2.39 0.71 -6.91
CA ALA A 34 -1.80 1.51 -5.84
C ALA A 34 -0.32 1.14 -5.64
N LEU A 35 0.00 -0.16 -5.69
CA LEU A 35 1.37 -0.64 -5.64
C LEU A 35 2.17 -0.25 -6.89
N LEU A 36 1.59 -0.35 -8.09
CA LEU A 36 2.21 0.06 -9.34
C LEU A 36 2.56 1.54 -9.34
N LYS A 37 1.69 2.41 -8.80
CA LYS A 37 1.98 3.85 -8.66
C LYS A 37 3.17 4.10 -7.72
N GLU A 38 3.27 3.33 -6.64
CA GLU A 38 4.41 3.40 -5.72
C GLU A 38 5.70 2.86 -6.38
N VAL A 39 5.59 1.79 -7.17
CA VAL A 39 6.70 1.20 -7.95
C VAL A 39 7.12 2.12 -9.08
N GLU A 40 6.21 2.82 -9.74
CA GLU A 40 6.51 3.82 -10.77
C GLU A 40 7.23 5.01 -10.15
N HIS A 41 6.78 5.49 -8.99
CA HIS A 41 7.49 6.55 -8.27
C HIS A 41 8.89 6.11 -7.80
N ALA A 42 9.03 4.87 -7.34
CA ALA A 42 10.34 4.29 -7.03
C ALA A 42 11.18 4.06 -8.31
N GLY A 43 10.52 3.71 -9.41
CA GLY A 43 11.10 3.51 -10.73
C GLY A 43 11.66 4.79 -11.31
N GLU A 44 10.98 5.93 -11.17
CA GLU A 44 11.50 7.24 -11.55
C GLU A 44 12.74 7.63 -10.74
N VAL A 45 12.80 7.25 -9.45
CA VAL A 45 14.00 7.44 -8.62
C VAL A 45 15.13 6.52 -9.08
N PHE A 46 14.81 5.27 -9.43
CA PHE A 46 15.77 4.32 -9.99
C PHE A 46 16.29 4.75 -11.36
N ASP A 47 15.44 5.25 -12.25
CA ASP A 47 15.81 5.69 -13.60
C ASP A 47 16.63 7.01 -13.55
N ARG A 48 16.32 7.88 -12.58
CA ARG A 48 17.18 9.02 -12.23
C ARG A 48 18.56 8.58 -11.69
N SER A 49 18.64 7.45 -11.00
CA SER A 49 19.91 6.87 -10.55
C SER A 49 20.64 6.06 -11.62
N THR A 50 19.94 5.65 -12.70
CA THR A 50 20.50 4.90 -13.83
C THR A 50 20.92 5.80 -15.00
N THR A 51 20.41 7.03 -15.10
CA THR A 51 21.02 8.05 -15.95
C THR A 51 22.42 8.35 -15.40
N PRO A 52 23.51 8.02 -16.13
CA PRO A 52 24.86 8.27 -15.65
C PRO A 52 25.16 9.77 -15.78
N ALA A 53 24.71 10.56 -14.80
CA ALA A 53 25.47 11.72 -14.40
C ALA A 53 26.79 11.17 -13.84
N ALA A 54 27.91 11.57 -14.43
CA ALA A 54 29.23 11.13 -14.06
C ALA A 54 29.48 11.23 -12.55
N SER A 55 29.39 10.10 -11.82
CA SER A 55 30.08 9.77 -10.57
C SER A 55 29.59 8.40 -10.05
N PRO A 56 30.42 7.34 -10.07
CA PRO A 56 30.03 5.98 -9.66
C PRO A 56 30.07 5.76 -8.14
N ASP A 57 29.86 6.78 -7.31
CA ASP A 57 30.18 6.73 -5.87
C ASP A 57 28.97 6.59 -4.92
N GLU A 58 27.72 6.60 -5.41
CA GLU A 58 26.53 6.70 -4.53
C GLU A 58 25.56 5.50 -4.55
N ALA A 59 25.82 4.47 -5.36
CA ALA A 59 24.90 3.34 -5.54
C ALA A 59 25.06 2.17 -4.56
N VAL A 60 25.99 2.27 -3.60
CA VAL A 60 26.08 1.33 -2.48
C VAL A 60 26.19 2.17 -1.21
N ARG A 61 25.05 2.53 -0.60
CA ARG A 61 25.07 2.91 0.81
C ARG A 61 25.44 1.66 1.59
N GLU A 62 26.74 1.46 1.73
CA GLU A 62 27.32 0.45 2.61
C GLU A 62 26.59 0.56 3.95
N PHE A 63 26.06 -0.57 4.42
CA PHE A 63 25.38 -0.62 5.70
C PHE A 63 26.44 -0.39 6.77
N VAL A 64 26.71 0.88 7.09
CA VAL A 64 27.62 1.28 8.15
C VAL A 64 26.84 1.19 9.46
N PRO A 65 27.22 0.31 10.39
CA PRO A 65 26.58 0.24 11.70
C PRO A 65 26.56 1.62 12.37
N ALA A 66 25.46 1.96 13.04
CA ALA A 66 25.25 3.28 13.66
C ALA A 66 26.33 3.71 14.67
N VAL A 67 27.19 2.78 15.10
CA VAL A 67 28.35 3.04 15.96
C VAL A 67 29.43 3.86 15.25
N PHE A 68 29.51 3.78 13.92
CA PHE A 68 30.51 4.46 13.10
C PHE A 68 29.98 5.68 12.34
N ARG A 69 28.71 6.06 12.58
CA ARG A 69 28.07 7.23 11.97
C ARG A 69 28.10 8.42 12.92
N ASP A 70 28.00 9.62 12.37
CA ASP A 70 27.88 10.83 13.16
C ASP A 70 26.63 10.75 14.06
N PRO A 71 26.76 10.96 15.39
CA PRO A 71 25.63 10.89 16.31
C PRO A 71 24.53 11.91 16.04
N ALA A 72 24.80 13.02 15.34
CA ALA A 72 23.77 13.98 14.93
C ALA A 72 22.84 13.37 13.87
N ASP A 73 23.41 12.78 12.82
CA ASP A 73 22.66 12.18 11.72
C ASP A 73 21.80 10.99 12.17
N VAL A 74 22.34 10.16 13.08
CA VAL A 74 21.62 9.03 13.66
C VAL A 74 20.42 9.48 14.50
N ARG A 75 20.50 10.65 15.16
CA ARG A 75 19.39 11.19 15.96
C ARG A 75 18.25 11.65 15.06
N ASP A 76 18.57 12.29 13.94
CA ASP A 76 17.58 12.79 12.98
C ASP A 76 16.88 11.63 12.27
N GLU A 77 17.63 10.63 11.80
CA GLU A 77 17.05 9.40 11.24
C GLU A 77 16.14 8.68 12.25
N ARG A 78 16.54 8.63 13.53
CA ARG A 78 15.73 8.04 14.60
C ARG A 78 14.46 8.84 14.86
N ALA A 79 14.52 10.17 14.83
CA ALA A 79 13.37 11.03 15.02
C ALA A 79 12.34 10.81 13.91
N VAL A 80 12.79 10.77 12.65
CA VAL A 80 11.97 10.45 11.47
C VAL A 80 11.37 9.05 11.59
N GLY A 81 12.20 8.04 11.90
CA GLY A 81 11.76 6.66 12.08
C GLY A 81 10.73 6.51 13.22
N LYS A 82 10.89 7.27 14.32
CA LYS A 82 9.93 7.30 15.43
C LYS A 82 8.60 7.90 14.99
N ALA A 83 8.63 9.02 14.27
CA ALA A 83 7.42 9.66 13.75
C ALA A 83 6.63 8.71 12.83
N LEU A 84 7.31 8.01 11.92
CA LEU A 84 6.70 7.03 11.02
C LEU A 84 6.04 5.87 11.79
N ARG A 85 6.69 5.35 12.84
CA ARG A 85 6.11 4.28 13.68
C ARG A 85 4.87 4.75 14.43
N VAL A 86 4.88 5.98 14.93
CA VAL A 86 3.72 6.58 15.62
C VAL A 86 2.55 6.77 14.64
N ALA A 87 2.82 7.33 13.46
CA ALA A 87 1.82 7.50 12.41
C ALA A 87 1.19 6.16 11.98
N LYS A 88 2.01 5.14 11.72
CA LYS A 88 1.56 3.79 11.36
C LYS A 88 0.71 3.13 12.45
N ARG A 89 1.03 3.35 13.73
CA ARG A 89 0.23 2.86 14.85
C ARG A 89 -1.12 3.58 14.94
N ARG A 90 -1.14 4.90 14.69
CA ARG A 90 -2.36 5.72 14.68
C ARG A 90 -3.30 5.26 13.58
N GLU A 91 -2.80 5.09 12.36
CA GLU A 91 -3.54 4.59 11.22
C GLU A 91 -4.18 3.22 11.49
N ARG A 92 -3.42 2.27 12.07
CA ARG A 92 -3.96 0.96 12.49
C ARG A 92 -5.06 1.04 13.55
N ARG A 93 -5.08 2.09 14.39
CA ARG A 93 -6.17 2.30 15.37
C ARG A 93 -7.39 2.89 14.70
N VAL A 94 -7.21 3.88 13.83
CA VAL A 94 -8.27 4.50 13.04
C VAL A 94 -8.96 3.45 12.16
N HIS A 95 -8.18 2.69 11.38
CA HIS A 95 -8.72 1.64 10.51
C HIS A 95 -9.50 0.57 11.28
N ARG A 96 -9.07 0.22 12.50
CA ARG A 96 -9.82 -0.71 13.36
C ARG A 96 -11.14 -0.13 13.87
N ARG A 97 -11.20 1.17 14.16
CA ARG A 97 -12.42 1.86 14.62
C ARG A 97 -13.40 2.08 13.47
N VAL A 98 -12.91 2.49 12.29
CA VAL A 98 -13.71 2.66 11.07
C VAL A 98 -14.37 1.33 10.67
N ASN A 99 -13.63 0.22 10.66
CA ASN A 99 -14.20 -1.10 10.36
C ASN A 99 -15.28 -1.54 11.36
N ARG A 100 -15.30 -0.99 12.58
CA ARG A 100 -16.28 -1.28 13.62
C ARG A 100 -17.36 -0.20 13.72
N SER A 101 -17.40 0.75 12.78
CA SER A 101 -18.34 1.86 12.77
C SER A 101 -18.31 2.69 14.06
N GLN A 102 -17.16 2.73 14.74
CA GLN A 102 -16.98 3.51 15.95
C GLN A 102 -16.63 4.97 15.58
N PRO A 103 -17.07 5.95 16.38
CA PRO A 103 -16.74 7.35 16.14
C PRO A 103 -15.22 7.57 16.20
N VAL A 104 -14.70 8.22 15.16
CA VAL A 104 -13.31 8.62 14.99
C VAL A 104 -13.24 10.15 14.97
N SER A 105 -12.17 10.72 15.52
CA SER A 105 -11.90 12.17 15.47
C SER A 105 -11.89 12.67 14.03
N LEU A 106 -12.61 13.76 13.73
CA LEU A 106 -12.72 14.35 12.39
C LEU A 106 -11.36 14.72 11.78
N ARG A 107 -10.36 15.07 12.61
CA ARG A 107 -8.98 15.35 12.17
C ARG A 107 -8.22 14.12 11.64
N ASP A 108 -8.83 12.95 11.73
CA ASP A 108 -8.20 11.67 11.41
C ASP A 108 -8.84 11.01 10.18
N LEU A 109 -9.91 11.61 9.63
CA LEU A 109 -10.55 11.14 8.39
C LEU A 109 -9.89 11.81 7.18
N PRO A 110 -9.50 11.04 6.15
CA PRO A 110 -8.79 11.58 4.98
C PRO A 110 -9.69 12.33 3.98
N HIS A 111 -10.93 12.68 4.35
CA HIS A 111 -11.95 13.19 3.43
C HIS A 111 -12.81 14.32 4.04
N VAL A 112 -12.19 15.20 4.83
CA VAL A 112 -12.77 16.51 5.21
C VAL A 112 -11.78 17.59 4.84
#